data_AF-A0A7C3RG89-F1
#
_entry.id   AF-A0A7C3RG89-F1
#
_cell.length_a   1.000
_cell.length_b   1.000
_cell.length_c   1.000
_cell.angle_alpha   90.00
_cell.angle_beta   90.00
_cell.angle_gamma   90.00
#
_symmetry.space_group_name_H-M   'P 1'
#
loop_
_entity.id
_entity.type
_entity.pdbx_description
1 polymer ?
#
loop_
_entity_poly.entity_id
_entity_poly.type
_entity_poly.pdbx_seq_one_letter_code
_entity_poly.pdbx_strand_id
1 'polypeptide(L)'
;MKDWESVNLEKLSEKEIVALLRKPWIPQEFFYNILSRKDLIKFYSVQKELVNHPCCPQEISLNLLPALLPVDLLRVAKNMRISPFIRRQAETIFLQKWSKIPLGEKISHARIATPYIIKNLKSERNRMVIKAILENPSLTEEILLELINSHDISMEA
;
A
#
# COMPACT_ATOMS: atom_id res chain seq x y z
N MET A 1 31.82 6.29 2.13
CA MET A 1 30.89 5.85 3.18
C MET A 1 30.18 7.12 3.65
N LYS A 2 28.87 7.27 3.45
CA LYS A 2 28.18 8.55 3.71
C LYS A 2 28.03 8.73 5.22
N ASP A 3 28.26 9.93 5.75
CA ASP A 3 28.32 10.23 7.19
C ASP A 3 26.93 10.22 7.87
N TRP A 4 26.22 9.09 7.90
CA TRP A 4 24.96 8.96 8.65
C TRP A 4 25.17 9.13 10.16
N GLU A 5 26.39 8.85 10.64
CA GLU A 5 26.83 9.06 12.03
C GLU A 5 26.85 10.54 12.43
N SER A 6 27.00 11.46 11.45
CA SER A 6 26.98 12.91 11.69
C SER A 6 25.57 13.51 11.75
N VAL A 7 24.55 12.74 11.36
CA VAL A 7 23.16 13.20 11.33
C VAL A 7 22.58 13.15 12.74
N ASN A 8 22.44 14.31 13.37
CA ASN A 8 21.78 14.41 14.66
C ASN A 8 20.26 14.22 14.53
N LEU A 9 19.82 12.97 14.64
CA LEU A 9 18.42 12.55 14.57
C LEU A 9 17.53 13.20 15.64
N GLU A 10 18.10 13.66 16.77
CA GLU A 10 17.30 14.23 17.85
C GLU A 10 16.70 15.60 17.51
N LYS A 11 17.27 16.30 16.53
CA LYS A 11 16.84 17.65 16.14
C LYS A 11 16.09 17.71 14.82
N LEU A 12 15.93 16.58 14.12
CA LEU A 12 15.31 16.58 12.80
C LEU A 12 13.79 16.77 12.88
N SER A 13 13.29 17.63 11.99
CA SER A 13 11.87 17.83 11.73
C SER A 13 11.28 16.72 10.85
N GLU A 14 9.95 16.64 10.82
CA GLU A 14 9.18 15.74 9.94
C GLU A 14 9.64 15.84 8.47
N LYS A 15 9.79 17.07 7.96
CA LYS A 15 10.16 17.33 6.56
C LYS A 15 11.55 16.80 6.22
N GLU A 16 12.50 16.96 7.13
CA GLU A 16 13.88 16.50 6.95
C GLU A 16 13.94 14.98 6.94
N ILE A 17 13.20 14.32 7.84
CA ILE A 17 13.13 12.86 7.87
C ILE A 17 12.49 12.29 6.61
N VAL A 18 11.38 12.86 6.16
CA VAL A 18 10.76 12.48 4.89
C VAL A 18 11.75 12.64 3.72
N ALA A 19 12.51 13.73 3.68
CA ALA A 19 13.53 13.94 2.66
C ALA A 19 14.67 12.92 2.75
N LEU A 20 15.07 12.51 3.95
CA LEU A 20 16.06 11.47 4.17
C LEU A 20 15.55 10.09 3.74
N LEU A 21 14.33 9.71 4.12
CA LEU A 21 13.68 8.44 3.75
C LEU A 21 13.45 8.28 2.24
N ARG A 22 13.50 9.36 1.46
CA ARG A 22 13.46 9.25 0.00
C ARG A 22 14.78 8.84 -0.62
N LYS A 23 15.89 8.88 0.13
CA LYS A 23 17.19 8.42 -0.34
C LYS A 23 17.16 6.89 -0.43
N PRO A 24 17.77 6.29 -1.46
CA PRO A 24 17.60 4.87 -1.75
C PRO A 24 18.27 3.93 -0.75
N TRP A 25 19.21 4.43 0.06
CA TRP A 25 20.01 3.62 0.96
C TRP A 25 20.16 4.32 2.31
N ILE A 26 19.76 3.60 3.37
CA ILE A 26 19.76 4.04 4.76
C ILE A 26 20.09 2.81 5.63
N PRO A 27 20.99 2.93 6.62
CA PRO A 27 21.35 1.82 7.51
C PRO A 27 20.17 1.41 8.41
N GLN A 28 20.11 0.14 8.82
CA GLN A 28 18.98 -0.38 9.61
C GLN A 28 18.79 0.34 10.96
N GLU A 29 19.88 0.69 11.63
CA GLU A 29 19.91 1.44 12.90
C GLU A 29 19.12 2.75 12.82
N PHE A 30 19.16 3.41 11.66
CA PHE A 30 18.42 4.65 11.43
C PHE A 30 16.90 4.46 11.53
N PHE A 31 16.37 3.33 11.06
CA PHE A 31 14.95 3.02 11.17
C PHE A 31 14.52 2.84 12.62
N TYR A 32 15.32 2.12 13.42
CA TYR A 32 15.06 1.93 14.84
C TYR A 32 15.17 3.24 15.62
N ASN A 33 16.10 4.12 15.27
CA ASN A 33 16.20 5.45 15.88
C ASN A 33 14.97 6.32 15.57
N ILE A 34 14.42 6.25 14.35
CA ILE A 34 13.13 6.90 14.02
C ILE A 34 12.01 6.28 14.87
N LEU A 35 11.99 4.96 15.04
CA LEU A 35 10.95 4.31 15.84
C LEU A 35 11.00 4.62 17.34
N SER A 36 12.18 4.94 17.88
CA SER A 36 12.31 5.42 19.25
C SER A 36 11.67 6.81 19.46
N ARG A 37 11.47 7.57 18.37
CA ARG A 37 10.89 8.91 18.37
C ARG A 37 9.39 8.88 18.08
N LYS A 38 8.59 8.68 19.13
CA LYS A 38 7.11 8.64 19.04
C LYS A 38 6.49 9.92 18.46
N ASP A 39 7.15 11.06 18.66
CA ASP A 39 6.76 12.36 18.10
C ASP A 39 6.89 12.40 16.57
N LEU A 40 7.71 11.54 15.97
CA LEU A 40 7.90 11.47 14.51
C LEU A 40 6.99 10.41 13.88
N ILE A 41 6.84 9.25 14.54
CA ILE A 41 5.98 8.16 14.01
C ILE A 41 4.52 8.60 13.90
N LYS A 42 4.03 9.52 14.74
CA LYS A 42 2.64 9.98 14.65
C LYS A 42 2.31 10.67 13.31
N PHE A 43 3.33 11.16 12.59
CA PHE A 43 3.13 11.80 11.30
C PHE A 43 2.91 10.75 10.22
N TYR A 44 1.75 10.85 9.56
CA TYR A 44 1.39 9.97 8.46
C TYR A 44 2.42 9.95 7.33
N SER A 45 3.00 11.12 7.02
CA SER A 45 4.05 11.29 6.01
C SER A 45 5.28 10.42 6.28
N VAL A 46 5.70 10.33 7.54
CA VAL A 46 6.83 9.51 7.99
C VAL A 46 6.48 8.03 7.90
N GLN A 47 5.32 7.62 8.41
CA GLN A 47 4.87 6.22 8.34
C GLN A 47 4.83 5.70 6.90
N LYS A 48 4.25 6.51 6.00
CA LYS A 48 4.15 6.20 4.58
C LYS A 48 5.52 6.01 3.93
N GLU A 49 6.46 6.92 4.17
CA GLU A 49 7.78 6.84 3.55
C GLU A 49 8.60 5.68 4.14
N LEU A 50 8.45 5.38 5.44
CA LEU A 50 9.05 4.20 6.07
C LEU A 50 8.59 2.91 5.38
N VAL A 51 7.27 2.68 5.29
CA VAL A 51 6.72 1.45 4.68
C VAL A 51 7.10 1.34 3.21
N ASN A 52 7.19 2.46 2.49
CA ASN A 52 7.52 2.47 1.07
C ASN A 52 9.04 2.39 0.77
N HIS A 53 9.89 2.41 1.80
CA HIS A 53 11.33 2.35 1.67
C HIS A 53 11.82 0.90 1.47
N PRO A 54 12.64 0.60 0.44
CA PRO A 54 13.09 -0.76 0.12
C PRO A 54 13.88 -1.45 1.24
N CYS A 55 14.73 -0.69 1.95
CA CYS A 55 15.51 -1.19 3.09
C CYS A 55 14.79 -1.16 4.44
N CYS A 56 13.51 -0.76 4.51
CA CYS A 56 12.80 -0.77 5.79
C CYS A 56 12.68 -2.21 6.30
N PRO A 57 13.05 -2.48 7.56
CA PRO A 57 12.80 -3.78 8.17
C PRO A 57 11.33 -4.20 8.05
N GLN A 58 11.09 -5.48 7.77
CA GLN A 58 9.76 -6.01 7.50
C GLN A 58 8.81 -5.83 8.68
N GLU A 59 9.27 -6.08 9.90
CA GLU A 59 8.50 -5.91 11.14
C GLU A 59 7.92 -4.51 11.25
N ILE A 60 8.76 -3.49 11.01
CA ILE A 60 8.36 -2.08 11.03
C ILE A 60 7.28 -1.80 9.99
N SER A 61 7.50 -2.31 8.77
CA SER A 61 6.55 -2.14 7.66
C SER A 61 5.20 -2.77 7.98
N LEU A 62 5.17 -3.98 8.51
CA LEU A 62 3.95 -4.70 8.87
C LEU A 62 3.16 -3.99 9.97
N ASN A 63 3.84 -3.43 10.96
CA ASN A 63 3.20 -2.70 12.05
C ASN A 63 2.55 -1.38 11.57
N LEU A 64 3.15 -0.72 10.57
CA LEU A 64 2.68 0.57 10.07
C LEU A 64 1.67 0.46 8.91
N LEU A 65 1.70 -0.64 8.15
CA LEU A 65 0.81 -0.88 7.00
C LEU A 65 -0.68 -0.60 7.31
N PRO A 66 -1.27 -1.09 8.43
CA PRO A 66 -2.69 -0.86 8.73
C PRO A 66 -3.07 0.63 8.88
N ALA A 67 -2.12 1.50 9.22
CA ALA A 67 -2.36 2.93 9.36
C ALA A 67 -2.42 3.68 8.01
N LEU A 68 -1.92 3.07 6.92
CA LEU A 68 -1.86 3.71 5.61
C LEU A 68 -3.24 3.90 4.97
N LEU A 69 -3.38 4.99 4.21
CA LEU A 69 -4.53 5.25 3.36
C LEU A 69 -4.58 4.25 2.21
N PRO A 70 -5.77 3.92 1.66
CA PRO A 70 -5.92 2.95 0.58
C PRO A 70 -5.05 3.24 -0.66
N VAL A 71 -4.94 4.51 -1.06
CA VAL A 71 -4.09 4.91 -2.19
C VAL A 71 -2.61 4.61 -1.96
N ASP A 72 -2.15 4.74 -0.71
CA ASP A 72 -0.75 4.47 -0.35
C ASP A 72 -0.49 2.98 -0.17
N LEU A 73 -1.48 2.19 0.28
CA LEU A 73 -1.43 0.72 0.23
C LEU A 73 -1.26 0.21 -1.20
N LEU A 74 -1.99 0.79 -2.16
CA LEU A 74 -1.83 0.46 -3.58
C LEU A 74 -0.44 0.83 -4.11
N ARG A 75 0.13 1.96 -3.67
CA ARG A 75 1.50 2.35 -4.02
C ARG A 75 2.52 1.33 -3.51
N VAL A 76 2.38 0.88 -2.26
CA VAL A 76 3.23 -0.16 -1.67
C VAL A 76 3.10 -1.47 -2.44
N ALA A 77 1.86 -1.93 -2.69
CA ALA A 77 1.59 -3.15 -3.42
C ALA A 77 2.25 -3.18 -4.81
N LYS A 78 2.28 -2.03 -5.50
CA LYS A 78 2.89 -1.90 -6.83
C LYS A 78 4.39 -1.68 -6.85
N ASN A 79 4.99 -1.28 -5.73
CA ASN A 79 6.40 -0.91 -5.69
C ASN A 79 7.31 -2.16 -5.70
N MET A 80 7.84 -2.53 -6.86
CA MET A 80 8.69 -3.71 -7.07
C MET A 80 10.01 -3.71 -6.27
N ARG A 81 10.39 -2.58 -5.65
CA ARG A 81 11.58 -2.49 -4.78
C ARG A 81 11.32 -2.98 -3.36
N ILE A 82 10.06 -3.19 -2.99
CA ILE A 82 9.64 -3.66 -1.67
C ILE A 82 9.50 -5.18 -1.68
N SER A 83 9.79 -5.79 -0.53
CA SER A 83 9.60 -7.23 -0.31
C SER A 83 8.24 -7.73 -0.80
N PRO A 84 8.17 -8.81 -1.61
CA PRO A 84 6.92 -9.40 -2.08
C PRO A 84 5.90 -9.69 -0.98
N PHE A 85 6.37 -10.08 0.21
CA PHE A 85 5.52 -10.35 1.36
C PHE A 85 4.78 -9.10 1.84
N ILE A 86 5.50 -7.97 2.00
CA ILE A 86 4.90 -6.69 2.41
C ILE A 86 3.91 -6.19 1.35
N ARG A 87 4.23 -6.35 0.06
CA ARG A 87 3.32 -5.96 -1.03
C ARG A 87 2.02 -6.76 -0.98
N ARG A 88 2.10 -8.08 -0.80
CA ARG A 88 0.92 -8.93 -0.62
C ARG A 88 0.10 -8.51 0.60
N GLN A 89 0.76 -8.22 1.72
CA GLN A 89 0.08 -7.78 2.93
C GLN A 89 -0.63 -6.42 2.73
N ALA A 90 -0.03 -5.50 1.97
CA ALA A 90 -0.66 -4.24 1.61
C ALA A 90 -1.95 -4.44 0.79
N GLU A 91 -1.94 -5.40 -0.16
CA GLU A 91 -3.14 -5.76 -0.92
C GLU A 91 -4.23 -6.37 -0.03
N THR A 92 -3.86 -7.27 0.90
CA THR A 92 -4.80 -7.87 1.86
C THR A 92 -5.46 -6.80 2.73
N ILE A 93 -4.67 -5.88 3.30
CA ILE A 93 -5.19 -4.79 4.14
C ILE A 93 -6.05 -3.83 3.31
N PHE A 94 -5.67 -3.56 2.06
CA PHE A 94 -6.48 -2.75 1.15
C PHE A 94 -7.87 -3.36 0.95
N LEU A 95 -7.95 -4.67 0.68
CA LEU A 95 -9.20 -5.39 0.52
C LEU A 95 -10.05 -5.39 1.80
N GLN A 96 -9.43 -5.52 2.98
CA GLN A 96 -10.15 -5.41 4.27
C GLN A 96 -10.79 -4.02 4.46
N LYS A 97 -10.14 -2.97 3.94
CA LYS A 97 -10.68 -1.60 4.00
C LYS A 97 -11.74 -1.32 2.94
N TRP A 98 -11.87 -2.17 1.92
CA TRP A 98 -12.66 -1.90 0.71
C TRP A 98 -14.08 -1.43 1.01
N SER A 99 -14.81 -2.10 1.91
CA SER A 99 -16.20 -1.75 2.23
C SER A 99 -16.38 -0.33 2.76
N LYS A 100 -15.36 0.22 3.41
CA LYS A 100 -15.35 1.58 4.01
C LYS A 100 -14.87 2.67 3.06
N ILE A 101 -14.33 2.31 1.89
CA ILE A 101 -13.82 3.28 0.91
C ILE A 101 -15.01 3.98 0.23
N PRO A 102 -15.03 5.33 0.15
CA PRO A 102 -16.07 6.06 -0.58
C PRO A 102 -16.18 5.63 -2.04
N LEU A 103 -17.37 5.69 -2.62
CA LEU A 103 -17.62 5.19 -3.99
C LEU A 103 -16.69 5.82 -5.04
N GLY A 104 -16.47 7.14 -5.01
CA GLY A 104 -15.57 7.81 -5.96
C GLY A 104 -14.12 7.33 -5.86
N GLU A 105 -13.66 7.05 -4.64
CA GLU A 105 -12.35 6.44 -4.41
C GLU A 105 -12.30 4.99 -4.87
N LYS A 106 -13.35 4.19 -4.63
CA LYS A 106 -13.43 2.81 -5.15
C LYS A 106 -13.30 2.77 -6.67
N ILE A 107 -14.01 3.64 -7.38
CA ILE A 107 -13.93 3.76 -8.83
C ILE A 107 -12.49 4.09 -9.25
N SER A 108 -11.87 5.08 -8.59
CA SER A 108 -10.50 5.48 -8.90
C SER A 108 -9.48 4.37 -8.61
N HIS A 109 -9.60 3.71 -7.47
CA HIS A 109 -8.76 2.59 -7.06
C HIS A 109 -8.95 1.37 -7.95
N ALA A 110 -10.16 1.06 -8.37
CA ALA A 110 -10.46 -0.07 -9.25
C ALA A 110 -9.70 0.02 -10.58
N ARG A 111 -9.56 1.23 -11.17
CA ARG A 111 -8.80 1.44 -12.42
C ARG A 111 -7.30 1.18 -12.28
N ILE A 112 -6.77 1.30 -11.06
CA ILE A 112 -5.35 1.14 -10.77
C ILE A 112 -5.09 -0.01 -9.80
N ALA A 113 -6.04 -0.88 -9.51
CA ALA A 113 -5.84 -2.02 -8.63
C ALA A 113 -4.82 -2.99 -9.23
N THR A 114 -4.14 -3.75 -8.38
CA THR A 114 -3.26 -4.84 -8.83
C THR A 114 -4.09 -6.06 -9.28
N PRO A 115 -3.53 -6.99 -10.06
CA PRO A 115 -4.23 -8.21 -10.46
C PRO A 115 -4.83 -8.98 -9.28
N TYR A 116 -4.10 -9.09 -8.17
CA TYR A 116 -4.59 -9.78 -6.98
C TYR A 116 -5.79 -9.07 -6.35
N ILE A 117 -5.77 -7.74 -6.25
CA ILE A 117 -6.91 -6.99 -5.72
C ILE A 117 -8.13 -7.20 -6.61
N ILE A 118 -7.98 -7.04 -7.94
CA ILE A 118 -9.08 -7.24 -8.89
C ILE A 118 -9.71 -8.62 -8.74
N LYS A 119 -8.89 -9.68 -8.71
CA LYS A 119 -9.33 -11.07 -8.55
C LYS A 119 -10.13 -11.31 -7.25
N ASN A 120 -9.92 -10.49 -6.23
CA ASN A 120 -10.62 -10.61 -4.93
C ASN A 120 -11.81 -9.64 -4.78
N LEU A 121 -12.14 -8.83 -5.79
CA LEU A 121 -13.34 -7.97 -5.81
C LEU A 121 -14.60 -8.71 -6.33
N LYS A 122 -14.71 -10.02 -6.06
CA LYS A 122 -15.81 -10.88 -6.54
C LYS A 122 -17.20 -10.49 -6.04
N SER A 123 -17.27 -9.84 -4.89
CA SER A 123 -18.53 -9.41 -4.27
C SER A 123 -18.91 -7.97 -4.62
N GLU A 124 -18.14 -7.28 -5.46
CA GLU A 124 -18.48 -5.93 -5.90
C GLU A 124 -19.70 -5.98 -6.83
N ARG A 125 -20.69 -5.12 -6.56
CA ARG A 125 -21.96 -5.07 -7.31
C ARG A 125 -22.22 -3.70 -7.91
N ASN A 126 -21.47 -2.69 -7.50
CA ASN A 126 -21.64 -1.34 -8.02
C ASN A 126 -21.16 -1.27 -9.48
N ARG A 127 -22.10 -0.96 -10.39
CA ARG A 127 -21.84 -0.91 -11.83
C ARG A 127 -20.71 0.06 -12.23
N MET A 128 -20.58 1.19 -11.53
CA MET A 128 -19.51 2.16 -11.83
C MET A 128 -18.13 1.59 -11.46
N VAL A 129 -18.06 0.84 -10.37
CA VAL A 129 -16.82 0.19 -9.93
C VAL A 129 -16.48 -0.98 -10.84
N ILE A 130 -17.45 -1.81 -11.21
CA ILE A 130 -17.26 -2.90 -12.19
C ILE A 130 -16.76 -2.35 -13.52
N LYS A 131 -17.38 -1.26 -14.03
CA LYS A 131 -16.90 -0.58 -15.24
C LYS A 131 -15.44 -0.14 -15.11
N ALA A 132 -15.07 0.43 -13.96
CA ALA A 132 -13.69 0.83 -13.70
C ALA A 132 -12.71 -0.36 -13.61
N ILE A 133 -13.15 -1.53 -13.12
CA ILE A 133 -12.35 -2.77 -13.16
C ILE A 133 -12.12 -3.21 -14.61
N LEU A 134 -13.16 -3.16 -15.46
CA LEU A 134 -13.06 -3.50 -16.87
C LEU A 134 -12.12 -2.57 -17.66
N GLU A 135 -11.98 -1.32 -17.20
CA GLU A 135 -11.02 -0.34 -17.74
C GLU A 135 -9.58 -0.53 -17.21
N ASN A 136 -9.34 -1.45 -16.27
CA ASN A 136 -8.03 -1.60 -15.64
C ASN A 136 -7.04 -2.38 -16.55
N PRO A 137 -5.85 -1.83 -16.87
CA PRO A 137 -4.83 -2.50 -17.70
C PRO A 137 -4.30 -3.83 -17.15
N SER A 138 -4.48 -4.09 -15.85
CA SER A 138 -4.06 -5.32 -15.17
C SER A 138 -5.13 -6.42 -15.19
N LEU A 139 -6.30 -6.15 -15.76
CA LEU A 139 -7.33 -7.16 -15.98
C LEU A 139 -6.96 -8.04 -17.18
N THR A 140 -6.69 -9.32 -16.93
CA THR A 140 -6.47 -10.32 -17.97
C THR A 140 -7.77 -11.08 -18.24
N GLU A 141 -7.83 -11.77 -19.39
CA GLU A 141 -8.95 -12.65 -19.73
C GLU A 141 -9.20 -13.71 -18.65
N GLU A 142 -8.13 -14.33 -18.14
CA GLU A 142 -8.18 -15.28 -17.03
C GLU A 142 -8.89 -14.70 -15.79
N ILE A 143 -8.49 -13.50 -15.36
CA ILE A 143 -9.10 -12.83 -14.20
C ILE A 143 -10.56 -12.46 -14.49
N LEU A 144 -10.88 -12.01 -15.70
CA LEU A 144 -12.23 -11.69 -16.10
C LEU A 144 -13.16 -12.90 -16.03
N LEU A 145 -12.71 -14.05 -16.55
CA LEU A 145 -13.47 -15.31 -16.50
C LEU A 145 -13.71 -15.76 -15.06
N GLU A 146 -12.70 -15.67 -14.19
CA GLU A 146 -12.86 -15.96 -12.76
C GLU A 146 -13.89 -15.04 -12.08
N LEU A 147 -13.92 -13.76 -12.46
CA LEU A 147 -14.90 -12.81 -11.92
C LEU A 147 -16.31 -13.16 -12.38
N ILE A 148 -16.52 -13.43 -13.67
CA ILE A 148 -17.85 -13.79 -14.22
C ILE A 148 -18.39 -15.07 -13.58
N ASN A 149 -17.57 -16.13 -13.50
CA ASN A 149 -17.95 -17.39 -12.87
C ASN A 149 -18.36 -17.23 -11.40
N SER A 150 -17.83 -16.23 -10.70
CA SER A 150 -18.23 -15.92 -9.32
C SER A 150 -19.54 -15.13 -9.20
N HIS A 151 -20.02 -14.52 -10.30
CA HIS A 151 -21.26 -13.75 -10.36
C HIS A 151 -22.45 -14.57 -10.91
N ASP A 152 -22.21 -15.52 -11.81
CA ASP A 152 -23.27 -16.33 -12.44
C ASP A 152 -23.96 -17.30 -11.47
N ILE A 153 -23.28 -17.77 -10.42
CA ILE A 153 -23.87 -18.67 -9.39
C ILE A 153 -24.97 -17.97 -8.57
N SER A 154 -25.17 -16.65 -8.71
CA SER A 154 -26.21 -15.88 -7.99
C SER A 154 -27.42 -15.49 -8.83
N MET A 155 -27.50 -15.87 -10.11
CA MET A 155 -28.63 -15.52 -11.00
C MET A 155 -29.63 -16.68 -11.24
N GLU A 156 -29.41 -17.83 -10.61
CA GLU A 156 -30.36 -18.97 -10.60
C GLU A 156 -30.82 -19.25 -9.15
N ALA A 157 -31.77 -18.45 -8.65
CA ALA A 157 -32.63 -18.78 -7.51
C ALA A 157 -33.89 -17.92 -7.51
#